data_AF-A0A7V3BP12-F1
#
_entry.id   AF-A0A7V3BP12-F1
#
_cell.length_a   1.000
_cell.length_b   1.000
_cell.length_c   1.000
_cell.angle_alpha   90.00
_cell.angle_beta   90.00
_cell.angle_gamma   90.00
#
_symmetry.space_group_name_H-M   'P 1'
#
loop_
_entity.id
_entity.type
_entity.pdbx_description
1 polymer ?
#
loop_
_entity_poly.entity_id
_entity_poly.type
_entity_poly.pdbx_seq_one_letter_code
_entity_poly.pdbx_strand_id
1 'polypeptide(L)'
;MKQLSRIGMLAAIGVVVLSGAPAMAFDCPNMHKAVMAYYDKTAKVSGVDQAKLTQAKTTLDEAMKKHEAGDHRGSMDGMADAMKQITAARP
;
A
#
# COMPACT_ATOMS: atom_id res chain seq x y z
N MET A 1 -38.69 -22.13 -45.94
CA MET A 1 -37.86 -21.00 -46.40
C MET A 1 -38.71 -19.73 -46.39
N LYS A 2 -38.58 -18.90 -45.35
CA LYS A 2 -39.04 -17.50 -45.33
C LYS A 2 -38.01 -16.69 -44.56
N GLN A 3 -37.36 -15.80 -45.28
CA GLN A 3 -36.25 -14.94 -44.85
C GLN A 3 -36.70 -13.87 -43.85
N LEU A 4 -35.77 -13.59 -42.93
CA LEU A 4 -35.36 -12.28 -42.45
C LEU A 4 -36.50 -11.36 -41.97
N SER A 5 -36.79 -11.42 -40.67
CA SER A 5 -37.38 -10.29 -39.97
C SER A 5 -36.54 -9.96 -38.75
N ARG A 6 -35.99 -8.73 -38.78
CA ARG A 6 -35.61 -7.92 -37.61
C ARG A 6 -34.25 -8.21 -36.99
N ILE A 7 -33.23 -7.88 -37.77
CA ILE A 7 -32.07 -7.13 -37.29
C ILE A 7 -32.59 -6.01 -36.38
N GLY A 8 -32.39 -6.13 -35.07
CA GLY A 8 -32.97 -5.18 -34.14
C GLY A 8 -32.76 -5.52 -32.67
N MET A 9 -31.53 -5.85 -32.27
CA MET A 9 -31.04 -5.53 -30.91
C MET A 9 -29.51 -5.71 -30.78
N LEU A 10 -28.74 -5.21 -31.76
CA LEU A 10 -27.30 -4.96 -31.60
C LEU A 10 -27.13 -3.53 -31.07
N ALA A 11 -27.42 -3.29 -29.79
CA ALA A 11 -27.04 -2.07 -29.05
C ALA A 11 -27.34 -2.19 -27.55
N ALA A 12 -26.62 -3.06 -26.85
CA ALA A 12 -26.43 -2.94 -25.41
C ALA A 12 -24.96 -3.24 -25.03
N ILE A 13 -24.05 -2.73 -25.86
CA ILE A 13 -22.69 -2.40 -25.41
C ILE A 13 -22.81 -1.01 -24.81
N GLY A 14 -22.65 -0.86 -23.49
CA GLY A 14 -22.61 0.48 -22.93
C GLY A 14 -22.76 0.56 -21.43
N VAL A 15 -21.63 0.37 -20.73
CA VAL A 15 -21.28 1.12 -19.52
C VAL A 15 -22.13 0.83 -18.27
N VAL A 16 -21.85 -0.25 -17.54
CA VAL A 16 -21.65 -0.22 -16.07
C VAL A 16 -20.76 -1.39 -15.63
N VAL A 17 -19.51 -1.44 -16.08
CA VAL A 17 -18.47 -2.28 -15.44
C VAL A 17 -17.28 -1.40 -15.14
N LEU A 18 -17.49 -0.36 -14.33
CA LEU A 18 -16.44 0.55 -13.89
C LEU A 18 -16.87 1.28 -12.61
N SER A 19 -17.14 0.53 -11.55
CA SER A 19 -17.04 1.08 -10.20
C SER A 19 -16.69 -0.01 -9.19
N GLY A 20 -15.40 -0.07 -8.90
CA GLY A 20 -14.90 -0.62 -7.65
C GLY A 20 -14.48 -2.07 -7.72
N ALA A 21 -13.33 -2.35 -8.35
CA ALA A 21 -12.41 -3.24 -7.65
C ALA A 21 -12.30 -2.70 -6.20
N PRO A 22 -12.55 -3.51 -5.15
CA PRO A 22 -12.34 -3.02 -3.80
C PRO A 22 -10.88 -2.55 -3.74
N ALA A 23 -10.65 -1.44 -3.04
CA ALA A 23 -9.41 -0.70 -2.93
C ALA A 23 -8.25 -1.52 -2.32
N MET A 24 -7.88 -2.64 -2.95
CA MET A 24 -6.83 -3.57 -2.56
C MET A 24 -5.48 -3.13 -3.14
N ALA A 25 -5.15 -1.84 -3.02
CA ALA A 25 -3.87 -1.30 -3.48
C ALA A 25 -3.16 -0.39 -2.46
N PHE A 26 -3.84 0.07 -1.41
CA PHE A 26 -3.29 1.05 -0.45
C PHE A 26 -3.88 0.88 0.95
N ASP A 27 -3.77 -0.32 1.53
CA ASP A 27 -4.08 -0.51 2.96
C ASP A 27 -2.89 -0.03 3.80
N CYS A 28 -2.72 1.30 3.88
CA CYS A 28 -1.66 1.95 4.64
C CYS A 28 -1.62 1.44 6.10
N PRO A 29 -2.76 1.27 6.81
CA PRO A 29 -2.74 0.72 8.17
C PRO A 29 -2.16 -0.69 8.26
N ASN A 30 -2.50 -1.60 7.34
CA ASN A 30 -1.95 -2.95 7.37
C ASN A 30 -0.48 -2.98 6.95
N MET A 31 -0.08 -2.13 6.01
CA MET A 31 1.34 -1.99 5.65
C MET A 31 2.15 -1.46 6.83
N HIS A 32 1.64 -0.45 7.55
CA HIS A 32 2.28 0.05 8.76
C HIS A 32 2.49 -1.05 9.80
N LYS A 33 1.46 -1.85 10.08
CA LYS A 33 1.57 -3.01 11.01
C LYS A 33 2.64 -4.00 10.55
N ALA A 34 2.71 -4.30 9.26
CA ALA A 34 3.70 -5.22 8.71
C ALA A 34 5.14 -4.68 8.86
N VAL A 35 5.36 -3.40 8.57
CA VAL A 35 6.68 -2.77 8.71
C VAL A 35 7.07 -2.64 10.19
N MET A 36 6.13 -2.30 11.08
CA MET A 36 6.35 -2.31 12.53
C MET A 36 6.70 -3.70 13.06
N ALA A 37 6.03 -4.75 12.58
CA ALA A 37 6.39 -6.12 12.96
C ALA A 37 7.81 -6.49 12.48
N TYR A 38 8.25 -5.99 11.32
CA TYR A 38 9.62 -6.18 10.84
C TYR A 38 10.64 -5.38 11.65
N TYR A 39 10.30 -4.14 12.03
CA TYR A 39 11.06 -3.32 12.98
C TYR A 39 11.28 -4.08 14.29
N ASP A 40 10.20 -4.60 14.91
CA ASP A 40 10.28 -5.28 16.21
C ASP A 40 11.10 -6.57 16.17
N LYS A 41 11.07 -7.27 15.02
CA LYS A 41 11.95 -8.44 14.79
C LYS A 41 13.40 -8.01 14.67
N THR A 42 13.68 -6.95 13.93
CA THR A 42 15.04 -6.44 13.70
C THR A 42 15.66 -5.88 14.97
N ALA A 43 14.86 -5.23 15.83
CA ALA A 43 15.29 -4.72 17.14
C ALA A 43 15.86 -5.80 18.07
N LYS A 44 15.47 -7.06 17.88
CA LYS A 44 15.92 -8.21 18.68
C LYS A 44 17.20 -8.86 18.15
N VAL A 45 17.70 -8.43 16.99
CA VAL A 45 18.91 -8.99 16.37
C VAL A 45 20.15 -8.36 17.03
N SER A 46 21.07 -9.20 17.50
CA SER A 46 22.36 -8.75 18.03
C SER A 46 23.19 -8.04 16.95
N GLY A 47 23.80 -6.91 17.30
CA GLY A 47 24.63 -6.12 16.37
C GLY A 47 23.84 -5.15 15.47
N VAL A 48 22.53 -5.00 15.68
CA VAL A 48 21.73 -4.01 14.95
C VAL A 48 22.17 -2.58 15.25
N ASP A 49 22.22 -1.74 14.23
CA ASP A 49 22.45 -0.30 14.32
C ASP A 49 21.21 0.40 14.90
N GLN A 50 21.24 0.62 16.22
CA GLN A 50 20.13 1.23 16.96
C GLN A 50 19.80 2.66 16.51
N ALA A 51 20.78 3.40 15.97
CA ALA A 51 20.55 4.77 15.51
C ALA A 51 19.71 4.77 14.23
N LYS A 52 20.08 3.93 13.25
CA LYS A 52 19.27 3.74 12.03
C LYS A 52 17.91 3.13 12.32
N LEU A 53 17.85 2.20 13.27
CA LEU A 53 16.59 1.61 13.66
C LEU A 53 15.66 2.68 14.26
N THR A 54 16.16 3.53 15.16
CA THR A 54 15.40 4.67 15.72
C THR A 54 14.92 5.63 14.63
N GLN A 55 15.79 5.96 13.66
CA GLN A 55 15.42 6.80 12.51
C GLN A 55 14.28 6.18 11.68
N ALA A 56 14.30 4.86 11.49
CA ALA A 56 13.25 4.17 10.77
C ALA A 56 11.89 4.26 11.49
N LYS A 57 11.89 4.21 12.84
CA LYS A 57 10.68 4.42 13.64
C LYS A 57 10.11 5.82 13.45
N THR A 58 10.95 6.85 13.52
CA THR A 58 10.52 8.23 13.25
C THR A 58 9.93 8.37 11.85
N THR A 59 10.55 7.73 10.85
CA THR A 59 10.05 7.73 9.47
C THR A 59 8.67 7.05 9.37
N LEU A 60 8.42 5.95 10.10
CA LEU A 60 7.10 5.31 10.16
C LEU A 60 6.03 6.20 10.79
N ASP A 61 6.36 6.86 11.90
CA ASP A 61 5.45 7.77 12.59
C ASP A 61 5.06 8.96 11.67
N GLU A 62 6.03 9.52 10.95
CA GLU A 62 5.79 10.56 9.95
C GLU A 62 4.96 10.06 8.76
N ALA A 63 5.18 8.83 8.31
CA ALA A 63 4.37 8.22 7.26
C ALA A 63 2.91 8.07 7.69
N MET A 64 2.65 7.74 8.97
CA MET A 64 1.28 7.68 9.49
C MET A 64 0.64 9.07 9.60
N LYS A 65 1.39 10.10 9.99
CA LYS A 65 0.88 11.49 9.95
C LYS A 65 0.47 11.92 8.54
N LYS A 66 1.22 11.52 7.51
CA LYS A 66 0.84 11.77 6.11
C LYS A 66 -0.46 11.05 5.75
N HIS A 67 -0.65 9.81 6.20
CA HIS A 67 -1.92 9.09 6.03
C HIS A 67 -3.09 9.80 6.71
N GLU A 68 -2.92 10.24 7.96
CA GLU A 68 -3.95 10.99 8.72
C GLU A 68 -4.30 12.32 8.05
N ALA A 69 -3.34 12.95 7.37
CA ALA A 69 -3.55 14.16 6.58
C ALA A 69 -4.16 13.90 5.18
N GLY A 70 -4.45 12.64 4.81
CA GLY A 70 -4.98 12.25 3.50
C GLY A 70 -3.93 12.07 2.40
N ASP A 71 -2.64 12.29 2.70
CA ASP A 71 -1.53 12.02 1.79
C ASP A 71 -1.15 10.53 1.85
N HIS A 72 -1.98 9.70 1.23
CA HIS A 72 -1.76 8.25 1.18
C HIS A 72 -0.50 7.89 0.40
N ARG A 73 -0.16 8.62 -0.68
CA ARG A 73 1.05 8.33 -1.45
C ARG A 73 2.30 8.63 -0.65
N GLY A 74 2.39 9.80 -0.03
CA GLY A 74 3.53 10.16 0.81
C GLY A 74 3.65 9.26 2.05
N SER A 75 2.52 8.75 2.55
CA SER A 75 2.53 7.70 3.58
C SER A 75 3.20 6.41 3.08
N MET A 76 2.82 5.92 1.90
CA MET A 76 3.40 4.70 1.32
C MET A 76 4.89 4.86 1.03
N ASP A 77 5.29 6.01 0.48
CA ASP A 77 6.69 6.33 0.20
C ASP A 77 7.51 6.37 1.51
N GLY A 78 6.97 7.01 2.56
CA GLY A 78 7.58 7.02 3.88
C GLY A 78 7.72 5.63 4.51
N MET A 79 6.71 4.77 4.38
CA MET A 79 6.80 3.38 4.85
C MET A 79 7.84 2.56 4.08
N ALA A 80 7.95 2.75 2.77
CA ALA A 80 8.96 2.10 1.95
C ALA A 80 10.38 2.55 2.35
N ASP A 81 10.56 3.83 2.65
CA ASP A 81 11.85 4.36 3.12
C ASP A 81 12.20 3.86 4.52
N ALA A 82 11.23 3.78 5.44
CA ALA A 82 11.45 3.15 6.74
C ALA A 82 11.87 1.68 6.59
N MET A 83 11.26 0.92 5.68
CA MET A 83 11.63 -0.47 5.42
C MET A 83 13.09 -0.60 4.93
N LYS A 84 13.55 0.31 4.07
CA LYS A 84 14.96 0.37 3.64
C LYS A 84 15.88 0.66 4.82
N GLN A 85 15.51 1.60 5.70
CA GLN A 85 16.30 1.94 6.88
C GLN A 85 16.39 0.78 7.88
N ILE A 86 15.28 0.07 8.16
CA ILE A 86 15.27 -1.12 9.03
C ILE A 86 16.19 -2.20 8.44
N THR A 87 16.14 -2.40 7.12
CA THR A 87 16.99 -3.37 6.43
C THR A 87 18.46 -2.98 6.52
N ALA A 88 18.79 -1.70 6.33
CA ALA A 88 20.15 -1.16 6.43
C ALA A 88 20.69 -1.04 7.86
N ALA A 89 19.83 -1.22 8.87
CA ALA A 89 20.21 -1.26 10.28
C ALA A 89 20.67 -2.65 10.73
N ARG A 90 20.40 -3.69 9.93
CA ARG A 90 20.83 -5.05 10.24
C ARG A 90 22.36 -5.17 10.17
N PRO A 91 22.97 -6.02 11.01
CA PRO A 91 24.41 -6.31 10.97
C PRO A 91 24.83 -6.97 9.65
#